data_AF-A0A1H2H6Z9-F1
#
_entry.id   AF-A0A1H2H6Z9-F1
#
_cell.length_a   1.000
_cell.length_b   1.000
_cell.length_c   1.000
_cell.angle_alpha   90.00
_cell.angle_beta   90.00
_cell.angle_gamma   90.00
#
_symmetry.space_group_name_H-M   'P 1'
#
loop_
_entity.id
_entity.type
_entity.pdbx_description
1 polymer ?
#
loop_
_entity_poly.entity_id
_entity_poly.type
_entity_poly.pdbx_seq_one_letter_code
_entity_poly.pdbx_strand_id
1 'polypeptide(L)'
;MLVTLAVFVLLMVLNAELVQNTTAAAGLSRKRLDIDEQARFIMDCLGQDLARMVSRSDVDSYFPTQTGNAQMLFYSEVPGYADASAGASCGVSLVGYRVNTSSASANYNSLERCGSAVGWSASGSGGSGMVFLTPKGSTSGGVFNFEPLPNSTLSPSTNPDLAAWKGASSTLYQQIGAGVFRFSVCYLLRDGTYSTIPVLQKTPSGWGSSPFYASQKGAPTSSSDSGSGYAGGSRWYDSTGYRGYICTDATSGSAVWTPLGWGDVSAVVVTVAGLDNASLGIIHSMKLDLLAAAKALPDIGTSDLGQSSPLLPAQKWTDVIQSGSFATSSGLPVRIAGAIRVYERHFYLHTRTPTP
;
A
#
# COMPACT_ATOMS: atom_id res chain seq x y z
N MET A 1 -20.85 -59.08 -29.93
CA MET A 1 -20.59 -59.19 -28.48
C MET A 1 -19.28 -58.53 -28.08
N LEU A 2 -18.14 -58.85 -28.70
CA LEU A 2 -16.84 -58.26 -28.31
C LEU A 2 -16.72 -56.77 -28.71
N VAL A 3 -17.18 -56.40 -29.91
CA VAL A 3 -17.21 -55.00 -30.38
C VAL A 3 -18.13 -54.13 -29.53
N THR A 4 -19.31 -54.63 -29.18
CA THR A 4 -20.28 -53.91 -28.34
C THR A 4 -19.75 -53.68 -26.92
N LEU A 5 -19.00 -54.64 -26.37
CA LEU A 5 -18.38 -54.51 -25.05
C LEU A 5 -17.21 -53.51 -25.08
N ALA A 6 -16.40 -53.51 -26.14
CA ALA A 6 -15.31 -52.56 -26.33
C ALA A 6 -15.81 -51.11 -26.45
N VAL A 7 -16.88 -50.87 -27.23
CA VAL A 7 -17.51 -49.55 -27.35
C VAL A 7 -18.10 -49.10 -26.02
N PHE A 8 -18.74 -50.00 -25.27
CA PHE A 8 -19.30 -49.69 -23.95
C PHE A 8 -18.23 -49.28 -22.93
N VAL A 9 -17.11 -50.01 -22.87
CA VAL A 9 -15.98 -49.68 -21.98
C VAL A 9 -15.38 -48.33 -22.38
N LEU A 10 -15.21 -48.06 -23.68
CA LEU A 10 -14.68 -46.79 -24.15
C LEU A 10 -15.59 -45.60 -23.80
N LEU A 11 -16.92 -45.77 -23.95
CA LEU A 11 -17.90 -44.77 -23.53
C LEU A 11 -17.89 -44.55 -22.01
N MET A 12 -17.74 -45.61 -21.21
CA MET A 12 -17.62 -45.49 -19.75
C MET A 12 -16.35 -44.72 -19.34
N VAL A 13 -15.20 -45.02 -19.97
CA VAL A 13 -13.95 -44.31 -19.69
C VAL A 13 -14.07 -42.84 -20.08
N LEU A 14 -14.62 -42.54 -21.26
CA LEU A 14 -14.81 -41.16 -21.73
C LEU A 14 -15.76 -40.37 -20.82
N ASN A 15 -16.85 -40.98 -20.36
CA ASN A 15 -17.76 -40.37 -19.38
C ASN A 15 -17.06 -40.14 -18.02
N ALA A 16 -16.22 -41.07 -17.57
CA ALA A 16 -15.48 -40.92 -16.32
C ALA A 16 -14.47 -39.76 -16.41
N GLU A 17 -13.71 -39.66 -17.51
CA GLU A 17 -12.79 -38.55 -17.75
C GLU A 17 -13.51 -37.20 -17.87
N LEU A 18 -14.66 -37.17 -18.56
CA LEU A 18 -15.48 -35.96 -18.65
C LEU A 18 -15.93 -35.49 -17.26
N VAL A 19 -16.46 -36.40 -16.44
CA VAL A 19 -16.91 -36.06 -15.07
C VAL A 19 -15.74 -35.59 -14.21
N GLN A 20 -14.56 -36.21 -14.31
CA GLN A 20 -13.36 -35.77 -13.58
C GLN A 20 -12.92 -34.36 -14.00
N ASN A 21 -12.89 -34.08 -15.31
CA ASN A 21 -12.52 -32.77 -15.84
C ASN A 21 -13.52 -31.68 -15.44
N THR A 22 -14.83 -31.98 -15.53
CA THR A 22 -15.88 -31.05 -15.08
C THR A 22 -15.76 -30.76 -13.59
N THR A 23 -15.51 -31.79 -12.76
CA THR A 23 -15.35 -31.62 -11.31
C THR A 23 -14.11 -30.79 -10.97
N ALA A 24 -12.99 -31.03 -11.66
CA ALA A 24 -11.76 -30.26 -11.50
C ALA A 24 -11.95 -28.79 -11.92
N ALA A 25 -12.60 -28.54 -13.06
CA ALA A 25 -12.90 -27.19 -13.55
C ALA A 25 -13.84 -26.43 -12.61
N ALA A 26 -14.90 -27.08 -12.13
CA ALA A 26 -15.81 -26.49 -11.14
C ALA A 26 -15.10 -26.20 -9.81
N GLY A 27 -14.19 -27.08 -9.38
CA GLY A 27 -13.36 -26.87 -8.20
C GLY A 27 -12.45 -25.65 -8.34
N LEU A 28 -11.76 -25.49 -9.47
CA LEU A 28 -10.91 -24.33 -9.74
C LEU A 28 -11.71 -23.03 -9.80
N SER A 29 -12.90 -23.07 -10.41
CA SER A 29 -13.79 -21.91 -10.49
C SER A 29 -14.19 -21.43 -9.10
N ARG A 30 -14.61 -22.33 -8.19
CA ARG A 30 -14.94 -21.96 -6.79
C ARG A 30 -13.77 -21.31 -6.06
N LYS A 31 -12.56 -21.85 -6.23
CA LYS A 31 -11.35 -21.28 -5.60
C LYS A 31 -11.06 -19.86 -6.08
N ARG A 32 -11.23 -19.59 -7.38
CA ARG A 32 -11.05 -18.24 -7.94
C ARG A 32 -12.11 -17.28 -7.40
N LEU A 33 -13.36 -17.72 -7.37
CA LEU A 33 -14.47 -16.90 -6.85
C LEU A 33 -14.26 -16.48 -5.40
N ASP A 34 -13.74 -17.36 -4.55
CA ASP A 34 -13.47 -17.07 -3.14
C ASP A 34 -12.43 -15.94 -2.96
N ILE A 35 -11.30 -15.99 -3.66
CA ILE A 35 -10.30 -14.91 -3.58
C ILE A 35 -10.76 -13.63 -4.30
N ASP A 36 -11.52 -13.74 -5.39
CA ASP A 36 -12.12 -12.60 -6.07
C ASP A 36 -13.12 -11.86 -5.16
N GLU A 37 -13.92 -12.59 -4.37
CA GLU A 37 -14.86 -12.04 -3.39
C GLU A 37 -14.13 -11.30 -2.28
N GLN A 38 -13.09 -11.92 -1.69
CA GLN A 38 -12.26 -11.28 -0.66
C GLN A 38 -11.59 -10.01 -1.20
N ALA A 39 -11.00 -10.06 -2.40
CA ALA A 39 -10.34 -8.90 -3.01
C ALA A 39 -11.31 -7.76 -3.26
N ARG A 40 -12.53 -8.04 -3.74
CA ARG A 40 -13.57 -7.00 -3.94
C ARG A 40 -13.96 -6.33 -2.63
N PHE A 41 -14.24 -7.13 -1.60
CA PHE A 41 -14.60 -6.61 -0.29
C PHE A 41 -13.51 -5.68 0.27
N ILE A 42 -12.25 -6.12 0.24
CA ILE A 42 -11.10 -5.34 0.70
C ILE A 42 -10.99 -4.01 -0.06
N MET A 43 -11.08 -4.08 -1.39
CA MET A 43 -10.94 -2.91 -2.25
C MET A 43 -12.11 -1.93 -2.08
N ASP A 44 -13.33 -2.40 -1.84
CA ASP A 44 -14.49 -1.54 -1.59
C ASP A 44 -14.42 -0.88 -0.21
N CYS A 45 -13.98 -1.61 0.82
CA CYS A 45 -13.72 -1.01 2.14
C CYS A 45 -12.64 0.07 2.06
N LEU A 46 -11.50 -0.24 1.42
CA LEU A 46 -10.40 0.69 1.26
C LEU A 46 -10.80 1.92 0.43
N GLY A 47 -11.61 1.72 -0.60
CA GLY A 47 -12.14 2.82 -1.40
C GLY A 47 -13.03 3.76 -0.58
N GLN A 48 -13.88 3.22 0.29
CA GLN A 48 -14.74 4.03 1.17
C GLN A 48 -13.93 4.83 2.19
N ASP A 49 -12.86 4.24 2.74
CA ASP A 49 -12.00 4.90 3.72
C ASP A 49 -11.16 6.01 3.08
N LEU A 50 -10.56 5.74 1.90
CA LEU A 50 -9.76 6.71 1.16
C LEU A 50 -10.61 7.84 0.58
N ALA A 51 -11.84 7.56 0.14
CA ALA A 51 -12.76 8.59 -0.37
C ALA A 51 -13.14 9.63 0.69
N ARG A 52 -13.07 9.27 1.98
CA ARG A 52 -13.34 10.16 3.13
C ARG A 52 -12.08 10.53 3.91
N MET A 53 -10.91 10.33 3.31
CA MET A 53 -9.63 10.65 3.95
C MET A 53 -9.49 12.16 4.18
N VAL A 54 -9.03 12.53 5.37
CA VAL A 54 -8.74 13.92 5.73
C VAL A 54 -7.39 14.32 5.13
N SER A 55 -7.39 14.98 3.97
CA SER A 55 -6.18 15.34 3.23
C SER A 55 -5.64 16.75 3.55
N ARG A 56 -5.71 17.18 4.81
CA ARG A 56 -5.24 18.52 5.22
C ARG A 56 -3.73 18.53 5.44
N SER A 57 -3.08 19.66 5.20
CA SER A 57 -1.63 19.81 5.37
C SER A 57 -1.15 19.80 6.82
N ASP A 58 -2.03 20.05 7.78
CA ASP A 58 -1.75 20.07 9.23
C ASP A 58 -2.10 18.75 9.93
N VAL A 59 -2.68 17.80 9.21
CA VAL A 59 -3.04 16.46 9.71
C VAL A 59 -2.05 15.47 9.12
N ASP A 60 -1.41 14.68 9.97
CA ASP A 60 -0.44 13.69 9.49
C ASP A 60 -1.14 12.47 8.86
N SER A 61 -0.41 11.80 7.99
CA SER A 61 -0.77 10.55 7.34
C SER A 61 0.48 9.68 7.26
N TYR A 62 0.41 8.46 7.73
CA TYR A 62 1.55 7.56 7.72
C TYR A 62 1.46 6.58 6.56
N PHE A 63 2.35 6.75 5.59
CA PHE A 63 2.53 5.88 4.43
C PHE A 63 4.03 5.61 4.23
N PRO A 64 4.63 4.69 5.00
CA PRO A 64 6.06 4.43 4.97
C PRO A 64 6.52 3.94 3.59
N THR A 65 7.78 4.24 3.29
CA THR A 65 8.49 3.69 2.13
C THR A 65 8.47 2.16 2.16
N GLN A 66 8.12 1.55 1.02
CA GLN A 66 7.73 0.15 0.91
C GLN A 66 8.93 -0.80 0.93
N THR A 67 9.33 -1.24 2.13
CA THR A 67 10.14 -2.46 2.26
C THR A 67 9.22 -3.58 2.76
N GLY A 68 8.96 -4.58 1.93
CA GLY A 68 8.01 -5.63 2.23
C GLY A 68 6.57 -5.11 2.25
N ASN A 69 5.74 -5.68 3.14
CA ASN A 69 4.31 -5.36 3.17
C ASN A 69 4.08 -3.91 3.59
N ALA A 70 3.35 -3.18 2.73
CA ALA A 70 2.98 -1.81 3.01
C ALA A 70 2.14 -1.72 4.29
N GLN A 71 2.18 -0.55 4.90
CA GLN A 71 1.30 -0.18 5.98
C GLN A 71 0.75 1.19 5.65
N MET A 72 -0.45 1.48 6.10
CA MET A 72 -1.01 2.83 6.02
C MET A 72 -1.77 3.13 7.28
N LEU A 73 -1.71 4.38 7.70
CA LEU A 73 -2.49 4.90 8.82
C LEU A 73 -2.86 6.34 8.50
N PHE A 74 -4.15 6.65 8.50
CA PHE A 74 -4.66 7.97 8.14
C PHE A 74 -6.00 8.24 8.83
N TYR A 75 -6.36 9.52 8.91
CA TYR A 75 -7.65 9.93 9.43
C TYR A 75 -8.71 9.92 8.32
N SER A 76 -9.90 9.41 8.63
CA SER A 76 -11.02 9.34 7.70
C SER A 76 -12.35 9.61 8.40
N GLU A 77 -13.30 10.24 7.71
CA GLU A 77 -14.66 10.53 8.22
C GLU A 77 -15.57 9.28 8.22
N VAL A 78 -14.99 8.09 8.14
CA VAL A 78 -15.72 6.83 8.33
C VAL A 78 -15.95 6.56 9.83
N PRO A 79 -17.06 5.90 10.20
CA PRO A 79 -17.27 5.48 11.58
C PRO A 79 -16.15 4.55 12.06
N GLY A 80 -15.61 4.85 13.24
CA GLY A 80 -14.64 4.01 13.93
C GLY A 80 -15.23 3.41 15.20
N TYR A 81 -14.65 2.32 15.66
CA TYR A 81 -14.95 1.73 16.95
C TYR A 81 -14.45 2.64 18.07
N ALA A 82 -15.36 3.11 18.93
CA ALA A 82 -15.02 3.77 20.18
C ALA A 82 -15.06 2.73 21.30
N ASP A 83 -14.02 2.65 22.13
CA ASP A 83 -14.16 1.91 23.38
C ASP A 83 -15.15 2.66 24.30
N ALA A 84 -15.84 1.95 25.20
CA ALA A 84 -16.88 2.53 26.05
C ALA A 84 -16.38 3.64 27.01
N SER A 85 -15.07 3.78 27.14
CA SER A 85 -14.36 4.76 27.95
C SER A 85 -13.79 5.94 27.13
N ALA A 86 -13.85 5.86 25.79
CA ALA A 86 -13.45 6.91 24.87
C ALA A 86 -14.54 7.99 24.85
N GLY A 87 -14.39 8.98 25.73
CA GLY A 87 -15.21 10.19 25.72
C GLY A 87 -15.19 10.86 24.34
N ALA A 88 -16.37 11.28 23.87
CA ALA A 88 -16.64 12.11 22.69
C ALA A 88 -15.80 11.83 21.43
N SER A 89 -16.36 11.11 20.45
CA SER A 89 -15.78 10.99 19.11
C SER A 89 -15.88 12.31 18.33
N CYS A 90 -14.86 12.64 17.53
CA CYS A 90 -14.82 13.86 16.71
C CYS A 90 -15.46 13.70 15.33
N GLY A 91 -16.17 12.58 15.08
CA GLY A 91 -16.71 12.25 13.76
C GLY A 91 -15.65 11.78 12.75
N VAL A 92 -14.38 11.69 13.17
CA VAL A 92 -13.27 11.14 12.41
C VAL A 92 -12.75 9.90 13.13
N SER A 93 -12.31 8.92 12.36
CA SER A 93 -11.62 7.73 12.86
C SER A 93 -10.19 7.65 12.34
N LEU A 94 -9.33 7.03 13.13
CA LEU A 94 -8.02 6.60 12.69
C LEU A 94 -8.18 5.24 12.01
N VAL A 95 -7.87 5.20 10.73
CA VAL A 95 -7.97 4.01 9.88
C VAL A 95 -6.57 3.53 9.53
N GLY A 96 -6.36 2.22 9.58
CA GLY A 96 -5.10 1.64 9.16
C GLY A 96 -5.25 0.28 8.51
N TYR A 97 -4.29 -0.03 7.64
CA TYR A 97 -4.20 -1.30 6.92
C TYR A 97 -2.79 -1.86 7.02
N ARG A 98 -2.70 -3.18 7.21
CA ARG A 98 -1.43 -3.91 7.22
C ARG A 98 -1.65 -5.39 6.93
N VAL A 99 -0.60 -6.08 6.50
CA VAL A 99 -0.54 -7.54 6.62
C VAL A 99 0.09 -7.88 7.98
N ASN A 100 -0.56 -8.73 8.76
CA ASN A 100 -0.03 -9.14 10.07
C ASN A 100 1.18 -10.05 9.90
N THR A 101 2.31 -9.67 10.47
CA THR A 101 3.57 -10.43 10.41
C THR A 101 3.90 -11.15 11.72
N SER A 102 2.99 -11.15 12.70
CA SER A 102 3.17 -11.86 13.96
C SER A 102 2.81 -13.33 13.82
N SER A 103 3.79 -14.21 13.93
CA SER A 103 3.54 -15.66 13.98
C SER A 103 2.76 -16.12 15.21
N ALA A 104 2.61 -15.25 16.22
CA ALA A 104 1.79 -15.51 17.41
C ALA A 104 0.32 -15.07 17.25
N SER A 105 -0.02 -14.35 16.17
CA SER A 105 -1.39 -13.89 15.92
C SER A 105 -2.21 -14.95 15.21
N ALA A 106 -3.50 -15.07 15.55
CA ALA A 106 -4.45 -15.89 14.80
C ALA A 106 -4.61 -15.42 13.34
N ASN A 107 -4.31 -14.15 13.09
CA ASN A 107 -4.41 -13.50 11.78
C ASN A 107 -3.05 -13.46 11.05
N TYR A 108 -2.07 -14.27 11.43
CA TYR A 108 -0.74 -14.27 10.81
C TYR A 108 -0.82 -14.41 9.29
N ASN A 109 -0.05 -13.58 8.56
CA ASN A 109 -0.02 -13.50 7.10
C ASN A 109 -1.36 -13.15 6.44
N SER A 110 -2.27 -12.48 7.16
CA SER A 110 -3.53 -11.99 6.62
C SER A 110 -3.59 -10.46 6.62
N LEU A 111 -4.40 -9.90 5.72
CA LEU A 111 -4.66 -8.47 5.67
C LEU A 111 -5.66 -8.09 6.76
N GLU A 112 -5.28 -7.08 7.54
CA GLU A 112 -6.08 -6.51 8.60
C GLU A 112 -6.38 -5.04 8.36
N ARG A 113 -7.55 -4.61 8.84
CA ARG A 113 -7.97 -3.22 8.91
C ARG A 113 -8.28 -2.84 10.35
N CYS A 114 -7.87 -1.66 10.77
CA CYS A 114 -8.34 -1.04 11.99
C CYS A 114 -9.13 0.24 11.65
N GLY A 115 -10.10 0.56 12.51
CA GLY A 115 -10.86 1.79 12.44
C GLY A 115 -11.27 2.16 13.86
N SER A 116 -10.49 3.00 14.52
CA SER A 116 -10.77 3.43 15.89
C SER A 116 -11.31 4.85 15.85
N ALA A 117 -12.41 5.10 16.56
CA ALA A 117 -12.85 6.46 16.78
C ALA A 117 -11.78 7.21 17.58
N VAL A 118 -11.58 8.48 17.22
CA VAL A 118 -10.72 9.40 17.95
C VAL A 118 -11.54 10.59 18.44
N GLY A 119 -11.12 11.22 19.54
CA GLY A 119 -11.68 12.45 20.07
C GLY A 119 -11.01 13.70 19.50
N TRP A 120 -11.53 14.87 19.85
CA TRP A 120 -11.02 16.16 19.37
C TRP A 120 -9.65 16.56 19.95
N SER A 121 -9.26 15.98 21.08
CA SER A 121 -8.01 16.29 21.77
C SER A 121 -7.32 15.02 22.25
N ALA A 122 -6.02 14.88 21.98
CA ALA A 122 -5.20 13.85 22.60
C ALA A 122 -4.90 14.28 24.05
N SER A 123 -5.73 13.88 25.02
CA SER A 123 -5.49 14.15 26.44
C SER A 123 -4.82 12.96 27.12
N GLY A 124 -3.50 13.07 27.37
CA GLY A 124 -2.72 12.12 28.16
C GLY A 124 -1.92 11.09 27.35
N SER A 125 -0.97 10.43 28.03
CA SER A 125 -0.19 9.31 27.49
C SER A 125 -1.13 8.14 27.14
N GLY A 126 -1.31 7.90 25.84
CA GLY A 126 -2.33 7.02 25.27
C GLY A 126 -3.53 7.73 24.62
N GLY A 127 -3.45 9.04 24.36
CA GLY A 127 -4.58 9.84 23.86
C GLY A 127 -5.12 9.41 22.50
N SER A 128 -6.30 8.80 22.51
CA SER A 128 -7.18 8.51 21.36
C SER A 128 -7.78 9.79 20.75
N GLY A 129 -6.96 10.78 20.39
CA GLY A 129 -7.39 12.04 19.79
C GLY A 129 -6.76 12.30 18.43
N MET A 130 -7.39 13.16 17.62
CA MET A 130 -6.75 13.65 16.40
C MET A 130 -5.45 14.40 16.73
N VAL A 131 -4.36 13.98 16.10
CA VAL A 131 -3.03 14.58 16.24
C VAL A 131 -2.77 15.50 15.05
N PHE A 132 -2.47 16.76 15.35
CA PHE A 132 -2.04 17.75 14.37
C PHE A 132 -0.51 17.86 14.39
N LEU A 133 0.07 18.03 13.20
CA LEU A 133 1.50 18.23 13.03
C LEU A 133 1.92 19.50 13.76
N THR A 134 2.80 19.36 14.74
CA THR A 134 3.35 20.49 15.50
C THR A 134 4.79 20.71 15.07
N PRO A 135 5.13 21.85 14.44
CA PRO A 135 6.51 22.11 14.04
C PRO A 135 7.41 22.23 15.26
N LYS A 136 8.63 21.70 15.14
CA LYS A 136 9.71 21.84 16.12
C LYS A 136 10.11 23.32 16.16
N GLY A 137 9.63 24.04 17.18
CA GLY A 137 9.90 25.47 17.34
C GLY A 137 11.40 25.83 17.23
N SER A 138 11.68 27.12 16.99
CA SER A 138 13.03 27.64 16.79
C SER A 138 14.02 27.10 17.84
N THR A 139 15.00 26.32 17.40
CA THR A 139 16.26 26.20 18.13
C THR A 139 17.03 27.51 17.92
N SER A 140 17.40 28.15 19.03
CA SER A 140 18.10 29.45 19.15
C SER A 140 18.82 29.90 17.87
N GLY A 141 18.27 30.90 17.18
CA GLY A 141 18.86 31.44 15.95
C GLY A 141 17.89 31.97 14.88
N GLY A 142 16.57 31.99 15.14
CA GLY A 142 15.60 32.64 14.25
C GLY A 142 15.23 31.85 12.97
N VAL A 143 15.78 30.65 12.79
CA VAL A 143 15.33 29.73 11.73
C VAL A 143 14.18 28.88 12.26
N PHE A 144 13.01 28.99 11.64
CA PHE A 144 11.89 28.10 11.91
C PHE A 144 12.17 26.74 11.25
N ASN A 145 12.31 25.70 12.06
CA ASN A 145 12.35 24.33 11.56
C ASN A 145 10.91 23.84 11.39
N PHE A 146 10.50 23.54 10.16
CA PHE A 146 9.16 23.00 9.87
C PHE A 146 9.09 21.47 10.08
N GLU A 147 10.17 20.83 10.55
CA GLU A 147 10.15 19.42 10.96
C GLU A 147 9.11 19.21 12.08
N PRO A 148 8.14 18.30 11.92
CA PRO A 148 7.17 18.03 12.97
C PRO A 148 7.83 17.35 14.17
N LEU A 149 7.36 17.68 15.37
CA LEU A 149 7.79 17.01 16.60
C LEU A 149 7.46 15.51 16.50
N PRO A 150 8.35 14.60 16.95
CA PRO A 150 8.14 13.15 16.82
C PRO A 150 6.79 12.64 17.35
N ASN A 151 6.32 13.19 18.46
CA ASN A 151 5.03 12.86 19.09
C ASN A 151 3.80 13.46 18.38
N SER A 152 4.01 14.37 17.42
CA SER A 152 2.95 14.95 16.58
C SER A 152 2.77 14.21 15.25
N THR A 153 3.52 13.13 15.01
CA THR A 153 3.44 12.32 13.80
C THR A 153 2.63 11.04 14.03
N LEU A 154 2.00 10.51 12.98
CA LEU A 154 1.35 9.20 12.96
C LEU A 154 2.34 8.04 12.79
N SER A 155 3.64 8.33 12.68
CA SER A 155 4.67 7.30 12.54
C SER A 155 4.77 6.46 13.84
N PRO A 156 4.43 5.16 13.80
CA PRO A 156 4.41 4.32 15.01
C PRO A 156 5.79 4.07 15.62
N SER A 157 6.88 4.41 14.91
CA SER A 157 8.24 4.35 15.44
C SER A 157 8.64 5.59 16.25
N THR A 158 7.95 6.71 16.05
CA THR A 158 8.29 8.01 16.64
C THR A 158 7.25 8.52 17.62
N ASN A 159 6.01 8.05 17.50
CA ASN A 159 4.92 8.37 18.42
C ASN A 159 4.66 7.21 19.40
N PRO A 160 5.06 7.34 20.68
CA PRO A 160 4.88 6.30 21.68
C PRO A 160 3.40 6.04 22.02
N ASP A 161 2.52 7.02 21.81
CA ASP A 161 1.08 6.87 22.06
C ASP A 161 0.39 5.98 21.02
N LEU A 162 1.03 5.74 19.87
CA LEU A 162 0.58 4.80 18.83
C LEU A 162 1.15 3.39 19.00
N ALA A 163 1.77 3.06 20.14
CA ALA A 163 2.31 1.72 20.40
C ALA A 163 1.24 0.61 20.30
N ALA A 164 0.00 0.89 20.70
CA ALA A 164 -1.14 -0.02 20.57
C ALA A 164 -1.49 -0.32 19.10
N TRP A 165 -1.16 0.58 18.17
CA TRP A 165 -1.39 0.44 16.72
C TRP A 165 -0.24 -0.29 16.01
N LYS A 166 0.97 -0.20 16.57
CA LYS A 166 2.16 -0.94 16.14
C LYS A 166 2.10 -2.43 16.52
N GLY A 167 1.41 -2.76 17.61
CA GLY A 167 1.37 -4.10 18.19
C GLY A 167 0.90 -5.16 17.19
N ALA A 168 1.75 -6.17 16.97
CA ALA A 168 1.45 -7.32 16.12
C ALA A 168 0.29 -8.19 16.68
N SER A 169 -0.04 -7.98 17.96
CA SER A 169 -1.16 -8.53 18.73
C SER A 169 -2.27 -7.52 19.05
N SER A 170 -2.30 -6.37 18.37
CA SER A 170 -3.32 -5.33 18.60
C SER A 170 -4.73 -5.85 18.31
N THR A 171 -5.61 -5.79 19.30
CA THR A 171 -7.03 -6.14 19.17
C THR A 171 -7.84 -5.12 18.35
N LEU A 172 -7.24 -3.99 17.99
CA LEU A 172 -7.87 -2.94 17.17
C LEU A 172 -7.96 -3.32 15.70
N TYR A 173 -7.13 -4.28 15.26
CA TYR A 173 -7.09 -4.75 13.89
C TYR A 173 -8.02 -5.96 13.73
N GLN A 174 -8.94 -5.85 12.77
CA GLN A 174 -9.80 -6.92 12.34
C GLN A 174 -9.29 -7.50 11.03
N GLN A 175 -9.27 -8.83 10.93
CA GLN A 175 -8.96 -9.50 9.67
C GLN A 175 -10.03 -9.19 8.62
N ILE A 176 -9.61 -8.66 7.48
CA ILE A 176 -10.47 -8.37 6.32
C ILE A 176 -10.13 -9.22 5.10
N GLY A 177 -8.95 -9.84 5.07
CA GLY A 177 -8.50 -10.69 3.97
C GLY A 177 -7.65 -11.85 4.47
N ALA A 178 -8.28 -12.98 4.77
CA ALA A 178 -7.60 -14.20 5.24
C ALA A 178 -6.52 -14.66 4.25
N GLY A 179 -6.83 -14.60 2.95
CA GLY A 179 -5.95 -15.06 1.88
C GLY A 179 -4.97 -14.04 1.37
N VAL A 180 -5.01 -12.79 1.82
CA VAL A 180 -4.14 -11.72 1.32
C VAL A 180 -2.89 -11.60 2.17
N PHE A 181 -1.76 -12.02 1.60
CA PHE A 181 -0.47 -12.08 2.28
C PHE A 181 0.53 -11.03 1.78
N ARG A 182 0.24 -10.37 0.66
CA ARG A 182 1.05 -9.27 0.12
C ARG A 182 0.20 -8.02 -0.09
N PHE A 183 0.74 -6.88 0.33
CA PHE A 183 0.12 -5.57 0.18
C PHE A 183 1.16 -4.52 -0.22
N SER A 184 0.85 -3.73 -1.25
CA SER A 184 1.71 -2.68 -1.81
C SER A 184 0.87 -1.47 -2.23
N VAL A 185 1.47 -0.28 -2.17
CA VAL A 185 0.80 1.00 -2.43
C VAL A 185 1.73 1.95 -3.18
N CYS A 186 1.38 2.37 -4.40
CA CYS A 186 2.03 3.50 -5.06
C CYS A 186 1.04 4.64 -5.31
N TYR A 187 1.52 5.76 -5.83
CA TYR A 187 0.71 6.97 -6.00
C TYR A 187 0.75 7.40 -7.44
N LEU A 188 -0.43 7.60 -8.04
CA LEU A 188 -0.58 8.33 -9.29
C LEU A 188 -0.69 9.81 -8.95
N LEU A 189 0.17 10.62 -9.54
CA LEU A 189 0.16 12.06 -9.36
C LEU A 189 -0.64 12.76 -10.44
N ARG A 190 -0.98 14.02 -10.21
CA ARG A 190 -1.79 14.84 -11.13
C ARG A 190 -1.14 15.11 -12.49
N ASP A 191 0.17 15.02 -12.57
CA ASP A 191 0.95 15.11 -13.81
C ASP A 191 0.95 13.81 -14.64
N GLY A 192 0.32 12.74 -14.13
CA GLY A 192 0.28 11.42 -14.75
C GLY A 192 1.46 10.52 -14.41
N THR A 193 2.43 10.98 -13.61
CA THR A 193 3.57 10.15 -13.18
C THR A 193 3.24 9.34 -11.93
N TYR A 194 4.00 8.27 -11.70
CA TYR A 194 3.87 7.45 -10.49
C TYR A 194 5.00 7.73 -9.48
N SER A 195 4.67 7.57 -8.20
CA SER A 195 5.60 7.76 -7.08
C SER A 195 5.44 6.65 -6.04
N THR A 196 6.52 6.34 -5.32
CA THR A 196 6.50 5.43 -4.15
C THR A 196 6.14 6.14 -2.85
N ILE A 197 6.02 7.47 -2.87
CA ILE A 197 5.73 8.31 -1.71
C ILE A 197 4.69 9.38 -2.08
N PRO A 198 3.68 9.64 -1.22
CA PRO A 198 2.64 10.63 -1.50
C PRO A 198 3.11 12.05 -1.21
N VAL A 199 4.04 12.20 -0.26
CA VAL A 199 4.65 13.46 0.17
C VAL A 199 6.14 13.20 0.38
N LEU A 200 6.98 14.07 -0.17
CA LEU A 200 8.44 13.99 0.01
C LEU A 200 8.84 14.72 1.30
N GLN A 201 8.73 14.04 2.43
CA GLN A 201 9.09 14.58 3.76
C GLN A 201 10.57 14.35 4.13
N LYS A 202 11.24 13.44 3.42
CA LYS A 202 12.68 13.15 3.54
C LYS A 202 13.20 12.61 2.21
N THR A 203 14.48 12.77 1.94
CA THR A 203 15.13 12.11 0.80
C THR A 203 14.99 10.58 0.94
N PRO A 204 14.37 9.87 -0.01
CA PRO A 204 14.30 8.41 0.01
C PRO A 204 15.70 7.77 -0.03
N SER A 205 15.92 6.71 0.75
CA SER A 205 17.15 5.92 0.67
C SER A 205 17.26 5.29 -0.72
N GLY A 206 18.26 5.70 -1.50
CA GLY A 206 18.46 5.23 -2.89
C GLY A 206 18.16 6.26 -3.98
N TRP A 207 17.79 7.50 -3.63
CA TRP A 207 17.96 8.63 -4.55
C TRP A 207 19.45 8.82 -4.81
N GLY A 208 19.94 8.25 -5.90
CA GLY A 208 21.29 8.54 -6.40
C GLY A 208 21.40 10.01 -6.80
N SER A 209 22.62 10.52 -6.90
CA SER A 209 22.92 11.83 -7.49
C SER A 209 22.64 11.78 -8.99
N SER A 210 21.38 11.91 -9.38
CA SER A 210 20.90 11.95 -10.77
C SER A 210 20.11 13.24 -10.99
N PRO A 211 20.15 13.84 -12.19
CA PRO A 211 19.30 14.98 -12.52
C PRO A 211 17.80 14.69 -12.38
N PHE A 212 17.38 13.42 -12.38
CA PHE A 212 15.97 13.09 -12.13
C PHE A 212 15.61 13.15 -10.64
N TYR A 213 16.57 13.00 -9.73
CA TYR A 213 16.37 12.98 -8.28
C TYR A 213 17.42 13.86 -7.59
N ALA A 214 17.06 15.10 -7.27
CA ALA A 214 17.95 16.04 -6.60
C ALA A 214 17.62 16.15 -5.11
N SER A 215 18.64 16.07 -4.26
CA SER A 215 18.56 16.44 -2.84
C SER A 215 19.52 17.59 -2.60
N GLN A 216 18.99 18.80 -2.48
CA GLN A 216 19.78 20.03 -2.41
C GLN A 216 19.41 20.84 -1.17
N LYS A 217 20.26 21.80 -0.81
CA LYS A 217 19.89 22.83 0.17
C LYS A 217 19.02 23.88 -0.52
N GLY A 218 17.78 24.03 -0.06
CA GLY A 218 16.83 25.02 -0.57
C GLY A 218 15.90 24.47 -1.65
N ALA A 219 14.82 25.22 -1.88
CA ALA A 219 13.84 24.96 -2.93
C ALA A 219 14.50 25.08 -4.32
N PRO A 220 13.98 24.36 -5.34
CA PRO A 220 14.45 24.50 -6.70
C PRO A 220 14.18 25.91 -7.22
N THR A 221 15.07 26.40 -8.08
CA THR A 221 14.97 27.71 -8.73
C THR A 221 14.56 27.56 -10.20
N SER A 222 14.22 28.66 -10.87
CA SER A 222 13.94 28.66 -12.31
C SER A 222 15.13 28.21 -13.18
N SER A 223 16.35 28.26 -12.65
CA SER A 223 17.58 27.75 -13.28
C SER A 223 17.82 26.25 -13.03
N SER A 224 17.00 25.62 -12.20
CA SER A 224 17.00 24.16 -11.99
C SER A 224 16.19 23.52 -13.12
N ASP A 225 16.73 23.58 -14.33
CA ASP A 225 16.04 23.34 -15.60
C ASP A 225 16.70 22.26 -16.47
N SER A 226 16.28 22.16 -17.74
CA SER A 226 16.87 21.27 -18.74
C SER A 226 18.36 21.49 -19.00
N GLY A 227 18.88 22.70 -18.83
CA GLY A 227 20.33 22.98 -18.89
C GLY A 227 21.10 22.35 -17.72
N SER A 228 20.42 22.12 -16.59
CA SER A 228 20.92 21.38 -15.44
C SER A 228 20.59 19.88 -15.49
N GLY A 229 20.03 19.39 -16.60
CA GLY A 229 19.67 17.99 -16.82
C GLY A 229 18.30 17.57 -16.26
N TYR A 230 17.51 18.50 -15.73
CA TYR A 230 16.15 18.21 -15.26
C TYR A 230 15.17 18.07 -16.44
N ALA A 231 14.13 17.28 -16.26
CA ALA A 231 13.04 17.13 -17.22
C ALA A 231 11.69 17.22 -16.49
N GLY A 232 10.60 17.38 -17.25
CA GLY A 232 9.26 17.19 -16.68
C GLY A 232 9.19 15.82 -15.99
N GLY A 233 8.75 15.78 -14.73
CA GLY A 233 8.77 14.58 -13.90
C GLY A 233 9.95 14.50 -12.92
N SER A 234 11.03 15.28 -13.12
CA SER A 234 12.17 15.33 -12.19
C SER A 234 11.72 15.71 -10.79
N ARG A 235 12.35 15.11 -9.78
CA ARG A 235 12.03 15.32 -8.37
C ARG A 235 13.14 16.09 -7.68
N TRP A 236 12.73 16.97 -6.78
CA TRP A 236 13.65 17.71 -5.93
C TRP A 236 13.21 17.57 -4.48
N TYR A 237 14.17 17.39 -3.60
CA TYR A 237 13.98 17.47 -2.16
C TYR A 237 14.80 18.63 -1.62
N ASP A 238 14.09 19.61 -1.06
CA ASP A 238 14.69 20.67 -0.28
C ASP A 238 15.01 20.14 1.12
N SER A 239 16.29 19.92 1.37
CA SER A 239 16.80 19.47 2.67
C SER A 239 16.77 20.53 3.78
N THR A 240 16.53 21.80 3.43
CA THR A 240 16.39 22.91 4.37
C THR A 240 14.92 23.17 4.71
N GLY A 241 14.04 23.14 3.71
CA GLY A 241 12.59 23.32 3.84
C GLY A 241 11.79 22.05 4.10
N TYR A 242 12.44 20.87 4.10
CA TYR A 242 11.83 19.54 4.26
C TYR A 242 10.64 19.31 3.33
N ARG A 243 10.81 19.70 2.07
CA ARG A 243 9.73 19.72 1.09
C ARG A 243 10.17 19.12 -0.24
N GLY A 244 9.35 18.23 -0.76
CA GLY A 244 9.46 17.73 -2.11
C GLY A 244 8.91 18.69 -3.14
N TYR A 245 9.46 18.63 -4.34
CA TYR A 245 8.96 19.31 -5.52
C TYR A 245 9.04 18.38 -6.72
N ILE A 246 8.19 18.64 -7.71
CA ILE A 246 8.28 18.06 -9.04
C ILE A 246 8.43 19.17 -10.08
N CYS A 247 9.31 18.93 -11.04
CA CYS A 247 9.44 19.77 -12.23
C CYS A 247 8.26 19.49 -13.16
N THR A 248 7.38 20.47 -13.31
CA THR A 248 6.24 20.40 -14.24
C THR A 248 6.61 20.95 -15.62
N ASP A 249 7.60 21.84 -15.67
CA ASP A 249 8.19 22.39 -16.88
C ASP A 249 9.69 22.58 -16.65
N ALA A 250 10.51 21.99 -17.53
CA ALA A 250 11.97 22.07 -17.46
C ALA A 250 12.56 23.09 -18.44
N THR A 251 11.77 24.02 -18.97
CA THR A 251 12.22 25.06 -19.91
C THR A 251 13.45 25.79 -19.37
N SER A 252 14.51 25.87 -20.19
CA SER A 252 15.79 26.49 -19.81
C SER A 252 15.60 27.94 -19.37
N GLY A 253 16.12 28.27 -18.18
CA GLY A 253 16.00 29.56 -17.51
C GLY A 253 14.62 29.88 -16.91
N SER A 254 13.63 29.01 -17.08
CA SER A 254 12.23 29.24 -16.67
C SER A 254 11.55 27.97 -16.18
N ALA A 255 12.30 27.10 -15.49
CA ALA A 255 11.71 25.87 -14.96
C ALA A 255 10.63 26.17 -13.89
N VAL A 256 9.56 25.39 -13.93
CA VAL A 256 8.44 25.46 -12.99
C VAL A 256 8.47 24.23 -12.10
N TRP A 257 8.51 24.46 -10.79
CA TRP A 257 8.54 23.43 -9.78
C TRP A 257 7.35 23.56 -8.84
N THR A 258 6.58 22.48 -8.72
CA THR A 258 5.40 22.43 -7.85
C THR A 258 5.73 21.62 -6.60
N PRO A 259 5.44 22.11 -5.38
CA PRO A 259 5.56 21.32 -4.15
C PRO A 259 4.82 20.00 -4.26
N LEU A 260 5.35 18.95 -3.64
CA LEU A 260 4.69 17.64 -3.57
C LEU A 260 3.97 17.49 -2.23
N GLY A 261 2.67 17.30 -2.28
CA GLY A 261 1.81 16.95 -1.16
C GLY A 261 0.62 16.10 -1.58
N TRP A 262 -0.30 15.85 -0.64
CA TRP A 262 -1.57 15.15 -0.93
C TRP A 262 -2.43 15.85 -1.98
N GLY A 263 -2.26 17.17 -2.16
CA GLY A 263 -2.91 17.92 -3.23
C GLY A 263 -2.45 17.50 -4.63
N ASP A 264 -1.27 16.90 -4.76
CA ASP A 264 -0.69 16.47 -6.04
C ASP A 264 -0.94 14.98 -6.32
N VAL A 265 -1.46 14.24 -5.35
CA VAL A 265 -1.86 12.84 -5.51
C VAL A 265 -3.24 12.80 -6.18
N SER A 266 -3.28 12.24 -7.37
CA SER A 266 -4.52 11.99 -8.12
C SER A 266 -5.20 10.70 -7.67
N ALA A 267 -4.43 9.62 -7.47
CA ALA A 267 -4.94 8.37 -6.95
C ALA A 267 -3.93 7.63 -6.07
N VAL A 268 -4.45 6.90 -5.09
CA VAL A 268 -3.70 5.86 -4.37
C VAL A 268 -3.90 4.55 -5.12
N VAL A 269 -2.81 3.98 -5.62
CA VAL A 269 -2.81 2.72 -6.36
C VAL A 269 -2.45 1.61 -5.41
N VAL A 270 -3.34 0.65 -5.25
CA VAL A 270 -3.21 -0.39 -4.26
C VAL A 270 -3.16 -1.74 -4.95
N THR A 271 -2.17 -2.53 -4.59
CA THR A 271 -1.97 -3.88 -5.12
C THR A 271 -1.93 -4.89 -4.00
N VAL A 272 -2.72 -5.95 -4.13
CA VAL A 272 -2.75 -7.08 -3.18
C VAL A 272 -2.46 -8.38 -3.92
N ALA A 273 -1.76 -9.29 -3.26
CA ALA A 273 -1.64 -10.67 -3.71
C ALA A 273 -2.23 -11.61 -2.67
N GLY A 274 -3.00 -12.59 -3.14
CA GLY A 274 -3.67 -13.53 -2.26
C GLY A 274 -3.94 -14.90 -2.88
N LEU A 275 -4.46 -15.77 -2.03
CA LEU A 275 -4.71 -17.19 -2.27
C LEU A 275 -6.13 -17.56 -1.82
N ASP A 276 -6.70 -18.57 -2.46
CA ASP A 276 -7.99 -19.13 -2.04
C ASP A 276 -7.90 -19.88 -0.71
N ASN A 277 -9.03 -19.98 -0.01
CA ASN A 277 -9.13 -20.62 1.31
C ASN A 277 -8.69 -22.09 1.31
N ALA A 278 -8.89 -22.84 0.20
CA ALA A 278 -8.43 -24.23 0.15
C ALA A 278 -6.90 -24.32 0.07
N SER A 279 -6.27 -23.44 -0.68
CA SER A 279 -4.80 -23.34 -0.74
C SER A 279 -4.20 -22.89 0.60
N LEU A 280 -4.86 -21.95 1.30
CA LEU A 280 -4.48 -21.56 2.67
C LEU A 280 -4.59 -22.74 3.65
N GLY A 281 -5.63 -23.56 3.57
CA GLY A 281 -5.76 -24.76 4.40
C GLY A 281 -4.59 -25.74 4.22
N ILE A 282 -4.07 -25.85 2.98
CA ILE A 282 -2.88 -26.67 2.71
C ILE A 282 -1.64 -26.02 3.33
N ILE A 283 -1.45 -24.71 3.18
CA ILE A 283 -0.34 -23.97 3.80
C ILE A 283 -0.34 -24.16 5.32
N HIS A 284 -1.50 -24.01 5.97
CA HIS A 284 -1.63 -24.19 7.42
C HIS A 284 -1.34 -25.63 7.86
N SER A 285 -1.85 -26.63 7.13
CA SER A 285 -1.58 -28.04 7.47
C SER A 285 -0.11 -28.43 7.27
N MET A 286 0.56 -27.82 6.28
CA MET A 286 1.99 -28.00 6.03
C MET A 286 2.88 -27.09 6.89
N LYS A 287 2.29 -26.18 7.68
CA LYS A 287 3.00 -25.15 8.47
C LYS A 287 3.96 -24.31 7.62
N LEU A 288 3.57 -24.02 6.38
CA LEU A 288 4.33 -23.15 5.49
C LEU A 288 4.10 -21.68 5.86
N ASP A 289 5.15 -20.88 5.78
CA ASP A 289 5.09 -19.44 6.04
C ASP A 289 4.96 -18.66 4.73
N LEU A 290 3.92 -17.83 4.63
CA LEU A 290 3.68 -16.96 3.49
C LEU A 290 4.62 -15.74 3.47
N LEU A 291 5.41 -15.50 4.52
CA LEU A 291 6.40 -14.42 4.52
C LEU A 291 7.47 -14.62 3.45
N ALA A 292 7.91 -15.86 3.19
CA ALA A 292 8.85 -16.16 2.11
C ALA A 292 8.22 -15.87 0.74
N ALA A 293 6.96 -16.26 0.55
CA ALA A 293 6.19 -15.93 -0.64
C ALA A 293 6.00 -14.41 -0.81
N ALA A 294 5.75 -13.68 0.28
CA ALA A 294 5.64 -12.23 0.26
C ALA A 294 6.96 -11.57 -0.16
N LYS A 295 8.11 -12.04 0.37
CA LYS A 295 9.45 -11.55 0.00
C LYS A 295 9.83 -11.89 -1.43
N ALA A 296 9.36 -13.01 -1.96
CA ALA A 296 9.56 -13.39 -3.36
C ALA A 296 8.82 -12.45 -4.33
N LEU A 297 7.80 -11.73 -3.87
CA LEU A 297 7.15 -10.65 -4.62
C LEU A 297 7.88 -9.31 -4.35
N PRO A 298 8.66 -8.79 -5.31
CA PRO A 298 9.56 -7.66 -5.09
C PRO A 298 8.80 -6.38 -4.79
N ASP A 299 9.42 -5.51 -3.99
CA ASP A 299 8.94 -4.15 -3.76
C ASP A 299 9.00 -3.32 -5.05
N ILE A 300 8.12 -2.32 -5.14
CA ILE A 300 8.13 -1.37 -6.24
C ILE A 300 9.09 -0.21 -5.93
N GLY A 301 10.05 0.00 -6.82
CA GLY A 301 11.06 1.03 -6.69
C GLY A 301 10.74 2.27 -7.52
N THR A 302 11.42 3.38 -7.21
CA THR A 302 11.36 4.61 -8.01
C THR A 302 11.87 4.39 -9.44
N SER A 303 12.81 3.47 -9.65
CA SER A 303 13.31 3.08 -10.98
C SER A 303 12.30 2.31 -11.83
N ASP A 304 11.33 1.66 -11.20
CA ASP A 304 10.26 0.94 -11.90
C ASP A 304 9.16 1.91 -12.35
N LEU A 305 8.86 2.89 -11.50
CA LEU A 305 7.80 3.88 -11.72
C LEU A 305 8.22 5.06 -12.60
N GLY A 306 9.52 5.39 -12.63
CA GLY A 306 10.07 6.52 -13.38
C GLY A 306 10.40 6.25 -14.85
N GLN A 307 9.99 5.10 -15.39
CA GLN A 307 10.22 4.73 -16.79
C GLN A 307 9.17 5.37 -17.70
N SER A 308 9.46 5.48 -19.01
CA SER A 308 8.48 5.94 -20.01
C SER A 308 7.22 5.06 -20.07
N SER A 309 7.37 3.79 -19.72
CA SER A 309 6.28 2.86 -19.44
C SER A 309 6.42 2.36 -17.99
N PRO A 310 5.75 3.01 -17.01
CA PRO A 310 5.87 2.67 -15.61
C PRO A 310 5.46 1.21 -15.35
N LEU A 311 6.33 0.46 -14.67
CA LEU A 311 6.01 -0.91 -14.26
C LEU A 311 5.27 -0.84 -12.92
N LEU A 312 3.96 -1.14 -12.91
CA LEU A 312 3.17 -1.15 -11.66
C LEU A 312 3.37 -2.43 -10.85
N PRO A 313 3.07 -2.44 -9.53
CA PRO A 313 3.29 -3.61 -8.70
C PRO A 313 2.56 -4.85 -9.22
N ALA A 314 1.35 -4.73 -9.77
CA ALA A 314 0.63 -5.89 -10.28
C ALA A 314 1.33 -6.56 -11.45
N GLN A 315 1.85 -5.76 -12.39
CA GLN A 315 2.59 -6.27 -13.54
C GLN A 315 3.88 -6.94 -13.06
N LYS A 316 4.65 -6.26 -12.21
CA LYS A 316 5.90 -6.78 -11.64
C LYS A 316 5.69 -8.12 -10.92
N TRP A 317 4.64 -8.24 -10.13
CA TRP A 317 4.33 -9.48 -9.40
C TRP A 317 3.84 -10.58 -10.33
N THR A 318 3.04 -10.24 -11.34
CA THR A 318 2.56 -11.20 -12.33
C THR A 318 3.72 -11.80 -13.12
N ASP A 319 4.68 -10.97 -13.56
CA ASP A 319 5.88 -11.41 -14.28
C ASP A 319 6.70 -12.38 -13.43
N VAL A 320 6.88 -12.07 -12.13
CA VAL A 320 7.61 -12.94 -11.20
C VAL A 320 6.88 -14.27 -11.00
N ILE A 321 5.57 -14.27 -10.77
CA ILE A 321 4.77 -15.49 -10.61
C ILE A 321 4.84 -16.38 -11.86
N GLN A 322 4.82 -15.75 -13.05
CA GLN A 322 4.86 -16.45 -14.34
C GLN A 322 6.27 -16.92 -14.76
N SER A 323 7.33 -16.40 -14.14
CA SER A 323 8.73 -16.75 -14.47
C SER A 323 9.11 -18.23 -14.23
N GLY A 324 8.24 -19.01 -13.57
CA GLY A 324 8.49 -20.41 -13.20
C GLY A 324 9.44 -20.60 -12.01
N SER A 325 10.22 -19.58 -11.64
CA SER A 325 11.14 -19.60 -10.49
C SER A 325 10.47 -19.30 -9.15
N PHE A 326 9.25 -18.74 -9.18
CA PHE A 326 8.56 -18.26 -7.99
C PHE A 326 8.25 -19.37 -6.97
N ALA A 327 7.87 -20.57 -7.42
CA ALA A 327 7.59 -21.68 -6.50
C ALA A 327 8.82 -22.03 -5.66
N THR A 328 10.00 -22.05 -6.28
CA THR A 328 11.27 -22.32 -5.60
C THR A 328 11.67 -21.18 -4.66
N SER A 329 11.55 -19.92 -5.09
CA SER A 329 11.93 -18.77 -4.26
C SER A 329 10.97 -18.49 -3.10
N SER A 330 9.69 -18.82 -3.26
CA SER A 330 8.66 -18.68 -2.22
C SER A 330 8.62 -19.84 -1.23
N GLY A 331 9.23 -20.99 -1.57
CA GLY A 331 9.10 -22.23 -0.81
C GLY A 331 7.71 -22.86 -0.89
N LEU A 332 6.85 -22.39 -1.80
CA LEU A 332 5.50 -22.92 -1.99
C LEU A 332 5.50 -24.07 -3.01
N PRO A 333 4.67 -25.12 -2.79
CA PRO A 333 4.39 -26.10 -3.82
C PRO A 333 3.92 -25.43 -5.12
N VAL A 334 4.40 -25.92 -6.28
CA VAL A 334 4.09 -25.35 -7.60
C VAL A 334 2.59 -25.13 -7.82
N ARG A 335 1.75 -26.05 -7.35
CA ARG A 335 0.28 -25.93 -7.45
C ARG A 335 -0.29 -24.75 -6.66
N ILE A 336 0.29 -24.42 -5.51
CA ILE A 336 -0.13 -23.29 -4.65
C ILE A 336 0.44 -21.98 -5.21
N ALA A 337 1.71 -21.99 -5.63
CA ALA A 337 2.33 -20.85 -6.31
C ALA A 337 1.50 -20.39 -7.52
N GLY A 338 1.03 -21.32 -8.36
CA GLY A 338 0.15 -21.01 -9.50
C GLY A 338 -1.29 -20.62 -9.13
N ALA A 339 -1.69 -20.77 -7.87
CA ALA A 339 -3.00 -20.35 -7.38
C ALA A 339 -3.03 -18.88 -6.96
N ILE A 340 -1.87 -18.24 -6.78
CA ILE A 340 -1.78 -16.83 -6.38
C ILE A 340 -2.46 -15.94 -7.42
N ARG A 341 -3.24 -14.98 -6.93
CA ARG A 341 -3.88 -13.94 -7.74
C ARG A 341 -3.43 -12.58 -7.25
N VAL A 342 -3.30 -11.66 -8.20
CA VAL A 342 -2.87 -10.29 -7.97
C VAL A 342 -3.99 -9.38 -8.42
N TYR A 343 -4.36 -8.43 -7.57
CA TYR A 343 -5.41 -7.45 -7.83
C TYR A 343 -4.84 -6.06 -7.62
N GLU A 344 -5.20 -5.14 -8.51
CA GLU A 344 -4.80 -3.75 -8.43
C GLU A 344 -6.00 -2.85 -8.70
N ARG A 345 -6.10 -1.76 -7.92
CA ARG A 345 -7.13 -0.74 -8.10
C ARG A 345 -6.55 0.64 -7.85
N HIS A 346 -7.02 1.59 -8.65
CA HIS A 346 -6.71 3.00 -8.51
C HIS A 346 -7.85 3.67 -7.73
N PHE A 347 -7.53 4.27 -6.58
CA PHE A 347 -8.46 5.02 -5.75
C PHE A 347 -8.23 6.50 -5.93
N TYR A 348 -9.02 7.12 -6.80
CA TYR A 348 -8.93 8.54 -7.09
C TYR A 348 -9.34 9.38 -5.88
N LEU A 349 -8.47 10.32 -5.50
CA LEU A 349 -8.71 11.25 -4.42
C LEU A 349 -9.42 12.49 -4.98
N HIS A 350 -10.54 12.86 -4.38
CA HIS A 350 -11.27 14.09 -4.73
C HIS A 350 -10.55 15.29 -4.12
N THR A 351 -9.44 15.67 -4.71
CA THR A 351 -8.75 16.89 -4.30
C THR A 351 -9.47 18.06 -4.98
N ARG A 352 -10.12 18.93 -4.18
CA ARG A 352 -10.79 20.15 -4.67
C ARG A 352 -9.86 20.84 -5.67
N THR A 353 -10.39 21.18 -6.84
CA THR A 353 -9.75 22.12 -7.75
C THR A 353 -9.37 23.36 -6.93
N PRO A 354 -8.11 23.82 -6.99
CA PRO A 354 -7.78 25.11 -6.39
C PRO A 354 -8.69 26.13 -7.09
N THR A 355 -9.63 26.70 -6.34
CA THR A 355 -10.39 27.85 -6.84
C THR A 355 -9.38 28.94 -7.18
N PRO A 356 -9.50 29.57 -8.37
CA PRO A 356 -8.52 30.53 -8.88
C PRO A 356 -8.31 31.73 -7.97
#